data_AF-A0A2W7AUH8-F1
#
_entry.id   AF-A0A2W7AUH8-F1
#
_cell.length_a   1.000
_cell.length_b   1.000
_cell.length_c   1.000
_cell.angle_alpha   90.00
_cell.angle_beta   90.00
_cell.angle_gamma   90.00
#
_symmetry.space_group_name_H-M   'P 1'
#
loop_
_entity.id
_entity.type
_entity.pdbx_description
1 polymer ?
#
loop_
_entity_poly.entity_id
_entity_poly.type
_entity_poly.pdbx_seq_one_letter_code
_entity_poly.pdbx_strand_id
1 'polypeptide(L)' 'MDWRLLIVVLPLALAIGWVFRNIGQQAIKQGQDFISKE' A
#
# COMPACT_ATOMS: atom_id res chain seq x y z
N MET A 1 -4.60 -17.06 -21.14
CA MET A 1 -4.36 -16.37 -19.85
C MET A 1 -5.66 -16.36 -19.07
N ASP A 2 -5.66 -16.81 -17.81
CA ASP A 2 -6.89 -16.84 -17.00
C ASP A 2 -7.19 -15.42 -16.47
N TRP A 3 -8.00 -14.67 -17.23
CA TRP A 3 -8.40 -13.30 -16.91
C TRP A 3 -9.12 -13.17 -15.56
N ARG A 4 -9.63 -14.28 -15.00
CA ARG A 4 -10.23 -14.35 -13.67
C ARG A 4 -9.24 -13.92 -12.59
N LEU A 5 -7.94 -14.22 -12.74
CA LEU A 5 -6.91 -13.78 -11.80
C LEU A 5 -6.86 -12.26 -11.73
N LEU A 6 -6.97 -11.58 -12.87
CA LEU A 6 -6.96 -10.13 -12.93
C LEU A 6 -8.20 -9.54 -12.25
N ILE A 7 -9.39 -10.12 -12.47
CA ILE A 7 -10.62 -9.70 -11.78
C ILE A 7 -10.47 -9.82 -10.26
N VAL A 8 -9.86 -10.90 -9.77
CA VAL A 8 -9.72 -11.15 -8.32
C VAL A 8 -8.69 -10.23 -7.69
N VAL A 9 -7.58 -9.96 -8.38
CA VAL A 9 -6.48 -9.12 -7.84
C VAL A 9 -6.74 -7.63 -8.02
N LEU A 10 -7.52 -7.22 -9.02
CA LEU A 10 -7.77 -5.81 -9.33
C LEU A 10 -8.32 -5.02 -8.12
N PRO A 11 -9.34 -5.51 -7.36
CA PRO A 11 -9.80 -4.81 -6.15
C PRO A 11 -8.71 -4.62 -5.10
N LEU A 12 -7.86 -5.62 -4.89
CA LEU A 12 -6.74 -5.54 -3.94
C LEU A 12 -5.70 -4.50 -4.39
N ALA A 13 -5.33 -4.51 -5.67
CA ALA A 13 -4.39 -3.54 -6.22
C ALA A 13 -4.91 -2.09 -6.10
N LEU A 14 -6.20 -1.87 -6.37
CA LEU A 14 -6.84 -0.56 -6.21
C LEU A 14 -6.89 -0.12 -4.74
N ALA A 15 -7.23 -1.03 -3.82
CA ALA A 15 -7.23 -0.73 -2.39
C ALA A 15 -5.84 -0.35 -1.89
N ILE A 16 -4.82 -1.11 -2.29
CA ILE A 16 -3.41 -0.81 -1.98
C ILE A 16 -3.02 0.57 -2.52
N GLY A 17 -3.35 0.86 -3.78
CA GLY A 17 -3.09 2.17 -4.39
C GLY A 17 -3.76 3.32 -3.63
N TRP A 18 -5.00 3.13 -3.17
CA TRP A 18 -5.70 4.11 -2.35
C TRP A 18 -5.00 4.32 -1.00
N VAL A 19 -4.60 3.25 -0.32
CA VAL A 19 -3.87 3.34 0.97
C VAL A 19 -2.57 4.11 0.80
N PHE A 20 -1.77 3.79 -0.22
CA PHE A 20 -0.52 4.52 -0.47
C PHE A 20 -0.75 6.00 -0.76
N ARG A 21 -1.78 6.35 -1.55
CA ARG A 21 -2.10 7.75 -1.86
C ARG A 21 -2.48 8.57 -0.62
N ASN A 22 -3.18 7.97 0.34
CA ASN A 22 -3.73 8.70 1.48
C ASN A 22 -2.82 8.68 2.71
N ILE A 23 -2.12 7.56 2.95
CA ILE A 23 -1.42 7.29 4.22
C ILE A 23 0.08 7.05 3.99
N GLY A 24 0.54 6.86 2.75
CA GLY A 24 1.91 6.44 2.46
C GLY A 24 3.00 7.35 3.05
N GLN A 25 2.85 8.67 2.92
CA GLN A 25 3.83 9.62 3.47
C GLN A 25 3.91 9.57 5.00
N GLN A 26 2.77 9.41 5.67
CA GLN A 26 2.69 9.34 7.13
C GLN A 26 3.29 8.03 7.65
N ALA A 27 3.03 6.91 6.96
CA ALA A 27 3.62 5.61 7.29
C ALA A 27 5.14 5.61 7.12
N ILE A 28 5.66 6.22 6.04
CA ILE A 28 7.11 6.35 5.82
C ILE A 28 7.75 7.17 6.95
N LYS A 29 7.17 8.33 7.27
CA LYS A 29 7.66 9.17 8.37
C LYS A 29 7.63 8.43 9.70
N GLN A 30 6.54 7.73 10.00
CA GLN A 30 6.43 6.91 11.21
C GLN A 30 7.52 5.84 11.28
N GLY A 31 7.83 5.17 10.18
CA GLY A 31 8.93 4.21 10.11
C GLY A 31 10.30 4.85 10.32
N GLN A 32 10.54 6.02 9.75
CA GLN A 32 11.78 6.79 9.97
C GLN A 32 11.92 7.22 11.43
N ASP A 33 10.86 7.74 12.04
CA ASP A 33 10.83 8.18 13.43
C ASP A 33 11.04 7.01 14.40
N PHE A 34 10.56 5.81 14.06
CA PHE A 34 10.77 4.59 14.85
C PHE A 34 12.25 4.18 14.84
N ILE A 35 12.87 4.11 13.65
CA ILE A 35 14.28 3.72 13.50
C ILE A 35 15.23 4.77 14.09
N SER A 36 14.90 6.06 13.96
CA SER A 36 15.76 7.16 14.43
C SER A 36 15.68 7.40 15.94
N LYS A 37 14.76 6.73 16.64
CA LYS A 37 14.60 6.78 18.11
C LYS A 37 15.39 5.68 18.84
N GLU A 38 15.91 4.70 18.11
CA GLU A 38 16.97 3.80 18.59
C GLU A 38 18.34 4.43 18.32
#